data_AF-A0A8C4SAP3-F1
#
_entry.id   AF-A0A8C4SAP3-F1
#
_cell.length_a   1.000
_cell.length_b   1.000
_cell.length_c   1.000
_cell.angle_alpha   90.00
_cell.angle_beta   90.00
_cell.angle_gamma   90.00
#
_symmetry.space_group_name_H-M   'P 1'
#
loop_
_entity.id
_entity.type
_entity.pdbx_description
1 polymer ?
#
loop_
_entity_poly.entity_id
_entity_poly.type
_entity_poly.pdbx_seq_one_letter_code
_entity_poly.pdbx_strand_id
1 'polypeptide(L)'
;MALRCPWVWPILLLLPALARSKDQGSSRYPVKIANTEELRQFLEDSELAVIGFFKDANATGTDVFMKVASELPDLPFALCSESDVWERYNINVSTVSIFRKVDDKHEALELHDGRTVDAEGLLRFIKINELYYLTEYNAVTAIGIFKSEVVNHLLLLADKKSPDFAHLKKRFRDTAPDYQGRVLFILVDATLTSNAQVLSYFGLQSKDLPAVGLYNTIKDKKWLMPAGEINRERVQEFCNKVLAELDEASEKDETESKTEL
;
A
#
# COMPACT_ATOMS: atom_id res chain seq x y z
N MET A 1 13.22 -13.72 3.59
CA MET A 1 14.41 -13.04 3.04
C MET A 1 14.27 -11.50 3.05
N ALA A 2 13.46 -10.92 3.96
CA ALA A 2 13.12 -9.49 4.02
C ALA A 2 13.98 -8.65 5.01
N LEU A 3 15.13 -9.17 5.46
CA LEU A 3 15.87 -8.66 6.62
C LEU A 3 17.06 -7.74 6.27
N ARG A 4 17.14 -7.20 5.04
CA ARG A 4 18.29 -6.40 4.58
C ARG A 4 17.97 -4.99 4.07
N CYS A 5 16.76 -4.48 4.26
CA CYS A 5 16.48 -3.06 3.97
C CYS A 5 17.16 -2.17 5.03
N PRO A 6 18.10 -1.27 4.66
CA PRO A 6 18.94 -0.55 5.63
C PRO A 6 18.18 0.49 6.50
N TRP A 7 16.90 0.76 6.24
CA TRP A 7 16.13 1.83 6.88
C TRP A 7 14.97 1.33 7.75
N VAL A 8 14.87 0.01 7.95
CA VAL A 8 13.73 -0.63 8.66
C VAL A 8 14.01 -0.87 10.16
N TRP A 9 15.19 -0.52 10.69
CA TRP A 9 15.41 -0.55 12.15
C TRP A 9 16.38 0.52 12.69
N PRO A 10 16.11 1.15 13.86
CA PRO A 10 14.96 1.01 14.76
C PRO A 10 14.10 2.29 14.83
N ILE A 11 12.86 2.24 14.35
CA ILE A 11 11.83 3.22 14.74
C ILE A 11 10.64 2.43 15.28
N LEU A 12 10.73 2.12 16.57
CA LEU A 12 9.57 1.82 17.38
C LEU A 12 9.57 2.87 18.49
N LEU A 13 8.64 3.82 18.42
CA LEU A 13 8.02 4.54 19.55
C LEU A 13 7.21 5.74 19.02
N LEU A 14 5.98 5.83 19.53
CA LEU A 14 5.01 6.94 19.46
C LEU A 14 4.40 7.26 18.09
N LEU A 15 3.13 6.84 17.94
CA LEU A 15 2.22 7.20 16.85
C LEU A 15 1.65 8.61 17.09
N PRO A 16 1.85 9.60 16.21
CA PRO A 16 0.96 10.74 16.11
C PRO A 16 -0.19 10.43 15.15
N ALA A 17 -1.40 10.90 15.49
CA ALA A 17 -2.56 10.82 14.61
C ALA A 17 -2.32 11.65 13.33
N LEU A 18 -2.26 10.99 12.17
CA LEU A 18 -2.20 11.66 10.88
C LEU A 18 -3.61 12.12 10.47
N ALA A 19 -3.80 13.43 10.30
CA ALA A 19 -5.02 14.00 9.74
C ALA A 19 -5.00 13.92 8.21
N ARG A 20 -6.06 13.37 7.60
CA ARG A 20 -6.29 13.31 6.15
C ARG A 20 -7.48 14.24 5.79
N SER A 21 -7.45 14.83 4.59
CA SER A 21 -8.46 15.79 4.11
C SER A 21 -9.77 15.08 3.72
N LYS A 22 -10.90 15.71 4.07
CA LYS A 22 -12.29 15.26 3.86
C LYS A 22 -12.81 15.51 2.43
N ASP A 23 -13.31 14.45 1.78
CA ASP A 23 -14.50 14.37 0.90
C ASP A 23 -14.56 12.92 0.34
N GLN A 24 -15.66 12.14 0.26
CA GLN A 24 -17.10 12.37 0.32
C GLN A 24 -17.82 11.25 1.10
N GLY A 25 -19.10 11.49 1.43
CA GLY A 25 -19.98 10.73 2.32
C GLY A 25 -19.88 9.21 2.29
N SER A 26 -19.28 8.65 3.35
CA SER A 26 -19.43 7.25 3.71
C SER A 26 -20.32 7.14 4.95
N SER A 27 -21.26 6.19 4.93
CA SER A 27 -22.06 5.82 6.10
C SER A 27 -21.11 5.39 7.23
N ARG A 28 -21.40 5.77 8.49
CA ARG A 28 -20.66 5.28 9.67
C ARG A 28 -20.73 3.76 9.87
N TYR A 29 -21.51 3.06 9.05
CA TYR A 29 -21.76 1.64 9.14
C TYR A 29 -21.29 0.94 7.86
N PRO A 30 -20.67 -0.24 7.99
CA PRO A 30 -20.31 -1.08 6.86
C PRO A 30 -21.52 -1.37 5.94
N VAL A 31 -21.27 -1.35 4.63
CA VAL A 31 -22.25 -1.76 3.62
C VAL A 31 -22.52 -3.26 3.71
N LYS A 32 -23.76 -3.71 3.58
CA LYS A 32 -24.07 -5.15 3.54
C LYS A 32 -23.94 -5.67 2.13
N ILE A 33 -23.24 -6.79 1.97
CA ILE A 33 -23.03 -7.49 0.70
C ILE A 33 -23.87 -8.76 0.71
N ALA A 34 -24.83 -8.83 -0.21
CA ALA A 34 -25.80 -9.93 -0.30
C ALA A 34 -25.47 -10.98 -1.37
N ASN A 35 -24.43 -10.76 -2.19
CA ASN A 35 -23.97 -11.72 -3.20
C ASN A 35 -22.60 -11.32 -3.75
N THR A 36 -22.06 -12.18 -4.61
CA THR A 36 -20.77 -11.95 -5.28
C THR A 36 -20.74 -10.65 -6.09
N GLU A 37 -21.83 -10.33 -6.80
CA GLU A 37 -21.85 -9.21 -7.74
C GLU A 37 -21.78 -7.86 -7.00
N GLU A 38 -22.48 -7.75 -5.87
CA GLU A 38 -22.36 -6.59 -4.98
C GLU A 38 -20.95 -6.45 -4.40
N LEU A 39 -20.29 -7.56 -4.03
CA LEU A 39 -18.90 -7.51 -3.57
C LEU A 39 -17.98 -7.00 -4.67
N ARG A 40 -18.13 -7.53 -5.89
CA ARG A 40 -17.33 -7.12 -7.05
C ARG A 40 -17.45 -5.63 -7.30
N GLN A 41 -18.69 -5.11 -7.33
CA GLN A 41 -18.94 -3.67 -7.52
C GLN A 41 -18.32 -2.84 -6.39
N PHE A 42 -18.49 -3.26 -5.13
CA PHE A 42 -17.90 -2.57 -3.98
C PHE A 42 -16.37 -2.49 -4.05
N LEU A 43 -15.70 -3.57 -4.48
CA LEU A 43 -14.26 -3.60 -4.70
C LEU A 43 -13.83 -2.77 -5.91
N GLU A 44 -14.65 -2.67 -6.95
CA GLU A 44 -14.38 -1.86 -8.14
C GLU A 44 -14.53 -0.36 -7.89
N ASP A 45 -15.39 0.06 -6.98
CA ASP A 45 -15.58 1.48 -6.65
C ASP A 45 -14.46 2.07 -5.78
N SER A 46 -13.61 1.21 -5.20
CA SER A 46 -12.60 1.61 -4.22
C SER A 46 -11.20 1.16 -4.63
N GLU A 47 -10.17 1.96 -4.32
CA GLU A 47 -8.76 1.51 -4.45
C GLU A 47 -8.37 0.49 -3.37
N LEU A 48 -9.01 0.63 -2.21
CA LEU A 48 -8.84 -0.21 -1.04
C LEU A 48 -10.17 -0.34 -0.32
N ALA A 49 -10.52 -1.56 0.09
CA ALA A 49 -11.77 -1.88 0.76
C ALA A 49 -11.53 -2.90 1.87
N VAL A 50 -12.25 -2.76 2.99
CA VAL A 50 -12.18 -3.67 4.13
C VAL A 50 -13.49 -4.44 4.24
N ILE A 51 -13.42 -5.77 4.20
CA ILE A 51 -14.59 -6.66 4.23
C ILE A 51 -14.53 -7.52 5.50
N GLY A 52 -15.58 -7.46 6.29
CA GLY A 52 -15.83 -8.36 7.40
C GLY A 52 -16.66 -9.55 6.95
N PHE A 53 -16.07 -10.73 6.92
CA PHE A 53 -16.76 -12.00 6.68
C PHE A 53 -17.21 -12.59 8.02
N PHE A 54 -18.49 -12.41 8.35
CA PHE A 54 -19.08 -12.86 9.62
C PHE A 54 -20.41 -13.58 9.37
N LYS A 55 -20.60 -14.76 9.97
CA LYS A 55 -21.80 -15.58 9.73
C LYS A 55 -23.09 -14.85 10.12
N ASP A 56 -23.04 -14.10 11.21
CA ASP A 56 -24.13 -13.27 11.71
C ASP A 56 -23.59 -12.20 12.66
N ALA A 57 -24.48 -11.36 13.20
CA ALA A 57 -24.13 -10.26 14.10
C ALA A 57 -23.53 -10.68 15.45
N ASN A 58 -23.67 -11.95 15.84
CA ASN A 58 -23.16 -12.51 17.09
C ASN A 58 -21.83 -13.27 16.89
N ALA A 59 -21.34 -13.37 15.65
CA ALA A 59 -20.08 -14.04 15.36
C ALA A 59 -18.89 -13.34 16.03
N THR A 60 -17.91 -14.12 16.48
CA THR A 60 -16.70 -13.63 17.15
C THR A 60 -16.03 -12.49 16.37
N GLY A 61 -15.83 -11.35 17.03
CA GLY A 61 -15.12 -10.17 16.49
C GLY A 61 -15.98 -9.21 15.65
N THR A 62 -17.27 -9.49 15.47
CA THR A 62 -18.18 -8.58 14.75
C THR A 62 -18.29 -7.21 15.45
N ASP A 63 -18.37 -7.21 16.78
CA ASP A 63 -18.42 -6.01 17.61
C ASP A 63 -17.13 -5.16 17.49
N VAL A 64 -15.97 -5.82 17.51
CA VAL A 64 -14.66 -5.19 17.31
C VAL A 64 -14.57 -4.57 15.91
N PHE A 65 -15.00 -5.31 14.88
CA PHE A 65 -15.03 -4.82 13.50
C PHE A 65 -15.91 -3.57 13.36
N MET A 66 -17.14 -3.61 13.89
CA MET A 66 -18.07 -2.48 13.85
C MET A 66 -17.52 -1.25 14.58
N LYS A 67 -16.85 -1.45 15.72
CA LYS A 67 -16.16 -0.38 16.44
C LYS A 67 -15.08 0.26 15.57
N VAL A 68 -14.18 -0.53 15.00
CA VAL A 68 -13.08 -0.02 14.16
C VAL A 68 -13.60 0.68 12.90
N ALA A 69 -14.63 0.14 12.25
CA ALA A 69 -15.27 0.79 11.11
C ALA A 69 -15.80 2.20 11.47
N SER A 70 -16.34 2.37 12.68
CA SER A 70 -16.83 3.67 13.15
C SER A 70 -15.72 4.70 13.43
N GLU A 71 -14.49 4.23 13.70
CA GLU A 71 -13.31 5.07 13.93
C GLU A 71 -12.61 5.48 12.63
N LEU A 72 -12.93 4.83 11.51
CA LEU A 72 -12.31 5.03 10.19
C LEU A 72 -13.37 5.35 9.12
N PRO A 73 -14.10 6.47 9.24
CA PRO A 73 -15.23 6.78 8.36
C PRO A 73 -14.83 6.99 6.89
N ASP A 74 -13.57 7.30 6.61
CA ASP A 74 -13.09 7.55 5.25
C ASP A 74 -12.69 6.25 4.52
N LEU A 75 -12.68 5.10 5.20
CA LEU A 75 -12.39 3.81 4.59
C LEU A 75 -13.68 3.10 4.17
N PRO A 76 -13.71 2.49 2.96
CA PRO A 76 -14.83 1.65 2.55
C PRO A 76 -14.86 0.36 3.39
N PHE A 77 -15.88 0.21 4.23
CA PHE A 77 -16.14 -1.03 4.97
C PHE A 77 -17.38 -1.74 4.44
N ALA A 78 -17.32 -3.07 4.38
CA ALA A 78 -18.50 -3.90 4.11
C ALA A 78 -18.56 -5.14 5.02
N LEU A 79 -19.75 -5.71 5.14
CA LEU A 79 -20.05 -6.96 5.84
C LEU A 79 -20.65 -7.96 4.85
N CYS A 80 -20.16 -9.20 4.91
CA CYS A 80 -20.68 -10.30 4.10
C CYS A 80 -20.92 -11.54 4.98
N SER A 81 -22.16 -12.04 4.97
CA SER A 81 -22.56 -13.26 5.67
C SER A 81 -22.85 -14.43 4.72
N GLU A 82 -22.75 -14.19 3.41
CA GLU A 82 -23.12 -15.15 2.36
C GLU A 82 -21.99 -16.15 2.10
N SER A 83 -22.23 -17.42 2.40
CA SER A 83 -21.18 -18.46 2.38
C SER A 83 -20.59 -18.72 0.99
N ASP A 84 -21.37 -18.54 -0.07
CA ASP A 84 -20.91 -18.67 -1.46
C ASP A 84 -19.86 -17.60 -1.82
N VAL A 85 -19.95 -16.41 -1.23
CA VAL A 85 -18.95 -15.35 -1.37
C VAL A 85 -17.68 -15.72 -0.61
N TRP A 86 -17.79 -16.34 0.56
CA TRP A 86 -16.64 -16.73 1.39
C TRP A 86 -15.77 -17.79 0.70
N GLU A 87 -16.41 -18.78 0.07
CA GLU A 87 -15.73 -19.87 -0.64
C GLU A 87 -14.78 -19.35 -1.73
N ARG A 88 -15.14 -18.26 -2.42
CA ARG A 88 -14.29 -17.63 -3.45
C ARG A 88 -12.94 -17.14 -2.93
N TYR A 89 -12.86 -16.81 -1.65
CA TYR A 89 -11.65 -16.32 -1.00
C TYR A 89 -11.05 -17.36 -0.04
N ASN A 90 -11.52 -18.61 -0.10
CA ASN A 90 -11.12 -19.71 0.78
C ASN A 90 -11.32 -19.39 2.28
N ILE A 91 -12.38 -18.64 2.61
CA ILE A 91 -12.68 -18.21 3.98
C ILE A 91 -13.62 -19.23 4.64
N ASN A 92 -13.17 -19.82 5.76
CA ASN A 92 -13.93 -20.84 6.49
C ASN A 92 -14.30 -20.42 7.92
N VAL A 93 -13.74 -19.31 8.40
CA VAL A 93 -13.92 -18.76 9.74
C VAL A 93 -14.17 -17.26 9.66
N SER A 94 -14.70 -16.65 10.73
CA SER A 94 -14.85 -15.20 10.80
C SER A 94 -13.52 -14.51 10.46
N THR A 95 -13.53 -13.61 9.49
CA THR A 95 -12.30 -13.06 8.91
C THR A 95 -12.51 -11.60 8.55
N VAL A 96 -11.50 -10.77 8.80
CA VAL A 96 -11.45 -9.41 8.23
C VAL A 96 -10.42 -9.39 7.13
N SER A 97 -10.84 -9.02 5.92
CA SER A 97 -9.98 -8.94 4.75
C SER A 97 -9.83 -7.51 4.26
N ILE A 98 -8.66 -7.18 3.73
CA ILE A 98 -8.39 -5.90 3.08
C ILE A 98 -8.00 -6.17 1.66
N PHE A 99 -8.80 -5.67 0.72
CA PHE A 99 -8.56 -5.75 -0.70
C PHE A 99 -7.90 -4.47 -1.17
N ARG A 100 -6.83 -4.59 -1.96
CA ARG A 100 -6.05 -3.45 -2.44
C ARG A 100 -5.73 -3.63 -3.91
N LYS A 101 -6.11 -2.64 -4.72
CA LYS A 101 -5.88 -2.66 -6.18
C LYS A 101 -4.42 -2.48 -6.53
N VAL A 102 -3.68 -1.65 -5.77
CA VAL A 102 -2.31 -1.23 -6.11
C VAL A 102 -1.38 -2.40 -6.46
N ASP A 103 -1.59 -3.57 -5.85
CA ASP A 103 -0.87 -4.81 -6.14
C ASP A 103 -1.76 -6.03 -6.29
N ASP A 104 -3.07 -5.83 -6.51
CA ASP A 104 -4.06 -6.90 -6.71
C ASP A 104 -4.07 -7.98 -5.61
N LYS A 105 -3.85 -7.55 -4.37
CA LYS A 105 -3.83 -8.44 -3.20
C LYS A 105 -5.03 -8.26 -2.31
N HIS A 106 -5.30 -9.32 -1.55
CA HIS A 106 -6.07 -9.22 -0.33
C HIS A 106 -5.28 -9.82 0.83
N GLU A 107 -5.29 -9.12 1.96
CA GLU A 107 -4.71 -9.60 3.22
C GLU A 107 -5.86 -10.03 4.12
N ALA A 108 -5.75 -11.20 4.75
CA ALA A 108 -6.79 -11.76 5.59
C ALA A 108 -6.31 -11.87 7.04
N LEU A 109 -7.18 -11.50 7.98
CA LEU A 109 -7.01 -11.70 9.41
C LEU A 109 -8.13 -12.61 9.90
N GLU A 110 -7.81 -13.88 10.07
CA GLU A 110 -8.72 -14.86 10.66
C GLU A 110 -8.92 -14.58 12.16
N LEU A 111 -10.18 -14.60 12.59
CA LEU A 111 -10.61 -14.38 13.96
C LEU A 111 -10.91 -15.74 14.59
N HIS A 112 -9.88 -16.39 15.13
CA HIS A 112 -10.03 -17.69 15.80
C HIS A 112 -10.55 -17.55 17.22
N ASP A 113 -11.34 -18.53 17.66
CA ASP A 113 -11.67 -18.73 19.07
C ASP A 113 -10.38 -18.98 19.86
N GLY A 114 -9.94 -17.98 20.63
CA GLY A 114 -8.71 -18.03 21.44
C GLY A 114 -7.63 -17.01 21.05
N ARG A 115 -7.72 -16.38 19.87
CA ARG A 115 -6.98 -15.16 19.54
C ARG A 115 -7.98 -14.00 19.46
N THR A 116 -8.26 -13.38 20.60
CA THR A 116 -9.00 -12.12 20.61
C THR A 116 -8.15 -11.05 19.93
N VAL A 117 -8.47 -10.72 18.68
CA VAL A 117 -8.02 -9.46 18.08
C VAL A 117 -8.89 -8.38 18.71
N ASP A 118 -8.30 -7.55 19.55
CA ASP A 118 -8.96 -6.35 20.06
C ASP A 118 -8.99 -5.26 18.98
N ALA A 119 -9.68 -4.15 19.27
CA ALA A 119 -9.81 -3.04 18.33
C ALA A 119 -8.45 -2.45 17.93
N GLU A 120 -7.46 -2.45 18.83
CA GLU A 120 -6.12 -1.96 18.54
C GLU A 120 -5.39 -2.87 17.55
N GLY A 121 -5.46 -4.19 17.75
CA GLY A 121 -4.91 -5.19 16.84
C GLY A 121 -5.52 -5.09 15.44
N LEU A 122 -6.85 -4.95 15.35
CA LEU A 122 -7.52 -4.79 14.06
C LEU A 122 -7.17 -3.46 13.39
N LEU A 123 -7.15 -2.35 14.13
CA LEU A 123 -6.74 -1.05 13.62
C LEU A 123 -5.30 -1.10 13.08
N ARG A 124 -4.38 -1.74 13.80
CA ARG A 124 -3.00 -1.94 13.37
C ARG A 124 -2.92 -2.77 12.10
N PHE A 125 -3.66 -3.86 12.00
CA PHE A 125 -3.75 -4.67 10.79
C PHE A 125 -4.22 -3.83 9.59
N ILE A 126 -5.25 -3.01 9.77
CA ILE A 126 -5.74 -2.09 8.73
C ILE A 126 -4.67 -1.09 8.33
N LYS A 127 -4.05 -0.40 9.29
CA LYS A 127 -3.05 0.64 9.00
C LYS A 127 -1.79 0.12 8.32
N ILE A 128 -1.35 -1.09 8.65
CA ILE A 128 -0.20 -1.72 7.98
C ILE A 128 -0.53 -2.00 6.51
N ASN A 129 -1.75 -2.44 6.22
CA ASN A 129 -2.16 -2.87 4.89
C ASN A 129 -2.88 -1.78 4.07
N GLU A 130 -2.91 -0.54 4.57
CA GLU A 130 -3.58 0.61 3.95
C GLU A 130 -2.77 1.18 2.76
N LEU A 131 -2.56 0.36 1.73
CA LEU A 131 -1.82 0.72 0.53
C LEU A 131 -2.76 1.19 -0.60
N TYR A 132 -2.45 2.36 -1.15
CA TYR A 132 -3.17 2.98 -2.28
C TYR A 132 -2.26 3.17 -3.48
N TYR A 133 -2.82 3.65 -4.59
CA TYR A 133 -2.05 4.12 -5.75
C TYR A 133 -1.00 5.19 -5.43
N LEU A 134 -1.11 5.90 -4.31
CA LEU A 134 0.00 6.67 -3.77
C LEU A 134 -0.01 6.56 -2.26
N THR A 135 0.96 5.85 -1.72
CA THR A 135 1.07 5.59 -0.28
C THR A 135 2.16 6.49 0.31
N GLU A 136 1.82 7.23 1.37
CA GLU A 136 2.82 8.03 2.08
C GLU A 136 3.70 7.14 2.95
N TYR A 137 5.02 7.28 2.82
CA TYR A 137 6.00 6.56 3.61
C TYR A 137 6.07 7.11 5.04
N ASN A 138 5.84 6.24 6.01
CA ASN A 138 6.05 6.47 7.43
C ASN A 138 6.32 5.13 8.14
N ALA A 139 6.59 5.17 9.44
CA ALA A 139 6.94 3.97 10.21
C ALA A 139 5.89 2.84 10.15
N VAL A 140 4.60 3.17 9.97
CA VAL A 140 3.51 2.18 9.90
C VAL A 140 3.37 1.62 8.50
N THR A 141 3.24 2.50 7.49
CA THR A 141 3.05 2.10 6.09
C THR A 141 4.28 1.43 5.50
N ALA A 142 5.48 1.72 6.01
CA ALA A 142 6.72 1.03 5.64
C ALA A 142 6.60 -0.49 5.82
N ILE A 143 5.91 -0.95 6.88
CA ILE A 143 5.70 -2.39 7.12
C ILE A 143 4.89 -3.01 5.96
N GLY A 144 3.82 -2.37 5.51
CA GLY A 144 3.01 -2.83 4.38
C GLY A 144 3.75 -2.76 3.05
N ILE A 145 4.39 -1.62 2.78
CA ILE A 145 5.19 -1.38 1.57
C ILE A 145 6.23 -2.48 1.35
N PHE A 146 6.97 -2.85 2.40
CA PHE A 146 8.02 -3.88 2.31
C PHE A 146 7.51 -5.32 2.45
N LYS A 147 6.24 -5.51 2.85
CA LYS A 147 5.57 -6.82 2.80
C LYS A 147 4.92 -7.11 1.45
N SER A 148 4.64 -6.10 0.64
CA SER A 148 4.09 -6.28 -0.69
C SER A 148 5.03 -7.13 -1.56
N GLU A 149 4.44 -7.97 -2.40
CA GLU A 149 5.15 -8.74 -3.42
C GLU A 149 5.61 -7.86 -4.60
N VAL A 150 5.11 -6.62 -4.69
CA VAL A 150 5.57 -5.66 -5.69
C VAL A 150 6.89 -5.07 -5.22
N VAL A 151 7.97 -5.55 -5.83
CA VAL A 151 9.36 -5.27 -5.43
C VAL A 151 9.92 -3.98 -6.01
N ASN A 152 9.26 -3.37 -7.00
CA ASN A 152 9.66 -2.10 -7.58
C ASN A 152 8.92 -0.96 -6.89
N HIS A 153 9.66 -0.09 -6.23
CA HIS A 153 9.13 1.03 -5.47
C HIS A 153 9.53 2.32 -6.18
N LEU A 154 8.57 3.11 -6.64
CA LEU A 154 8.80 4.43 -7.22
C LEU A 154 8.49 5.50 -6.18
N LEU A 155 9.50 6.25 -5.77
CA LEU A 155 9.43 7.23 -4.70
C LEU A 155 9.40 8.64 -5.29
N LEU A 156 8.39 9.42 -4.92
CA LEU A 156 8.38 10.87 -5.03
C LEU A 156 8.92 11.46 -3.72
N LEU A 157 10.13 12.00 -3.75
CA LEU A 157 10.74 12.72 -2.64
C LEU A 157 10.48 14.21 -2.81
N ALA A 158 9.68 14.80 -1.92
CA ALA A 158 9.26 16.19 -2.08
C ALA A 158 9.05 16.90 -0.74
N ASP A 159 9.17 18.22 -0.76
CA ASP A 159 8.71 19.07 0.33
C ASP A 159 7.19 19.26 0.23
N LYS A 160 6.44 18.72 1.20
CA LYS A 160 4.98 18.83 1.26
C LYS A 160 4.48 20.27 1.48
N LYS A 161 5.35 21.17 1.94
CA LYS A 161 5.07 22.59 2.17
C LYS A 161 5.33 23.45 0.94
N SER A 162 5.90 22.87 -0.12
CA SER A 162 6.10 23.59 -1.39
C SER A 162 4.75 23.98 -2.01
N PRO A 163 4.60 25.20 -2.56
CA PRO A 163 3.36 25.65 -3.19
C PRO A 163 2.84 24.72 -4.30
N ASP A 164 3.75 24.13 -5.08
CA ASP A 164 3.41 23.26 -6.21
C ASP A 164 3.16 21.80 -5.81
N PHE A 165 3.29 21.46 -4.53
CA PHE A 165 3.25 20.09 -4.04
C PHE A 165 1.93 19.38 -4.41
N ALA A 166 0.79 20.06 -4.29
CA ALA A 166 -0.52 19.46 -4.58
C ALA A 166 -0.64 19.02 -6.05
N HIS A 167 -0.20 19.86 -6.98
CA HIS A 167 -0.21 19.56 -8.41
C HIS A 167 0.77 18.44 -8.76
N LEU A 168 1.98 18.49 -8.19
CA LEU A 168 2.99 17.46 -8.36
C LEU A 168 2.50 16.09 -7.85
N LYS A 169 1.97 16.05 -6.63
CA LYS A 169 1.40 14.85 -6.01
C LYS A 169 0.29 14.26 -6.87
N LYS A 170 -0.61 15.09 -7.39
CA LYS A 170 -1.70 14.65 -8.26
C LYS A 170 -1.17 14.02 -9.55
N ARG A 171 -0.29 14.71 -10.28
CA ARG A 171 0.30 14.19 -11.54
C ARG A 171 1.02 12.85 -11.32
N PHE A 172 1.79 12.76 -10.24
CA PHE A 172 2.50 11.54 -9.89
C PHE A 172 1.53 10.39 -9.56
N ARG A 173 0.51 10.65 -8.74
CA ARG A 173 -0.55 9.67 -8.42
C ARG A 173 -1.30 9.20 -9.66
N ASP A 174 -1.67 10.10 -10.56
CA ASP A 174 -2.48 9.79 -11.75
C ASP A 174 -1.73 8.85 -12.73
N THR A 175 -0.42 8.64 -12.54
CA THR A 175 0.39 7.70 -13.32
C THR A 175 0.39 6.28 -12.73
N ALA A 176 0.10 6.13 -11.44
CA ALA A 176 0.20 4.86 -10.72
C ALA A 176 -0.70 3.73 -11.27
N PRO A 177 -1.95 3.98 -11.72
CA PRO A 177 -2.80 2.91 -12.26
C PRO A 177 -2.18 2.14 -13.45
N ASP A 178 -1.34 2.79 -14.26
CA ASP A 178 -0.68 2.16 -15.41
C ASP A 178 0.37 1.09 -15.00
N TYR A 179 0.73 1.06 -13.71
CA TYR A 179 1.75 0.19 -13.13
C TYR A 179 1.23 -0.68 -11.99
N GLN A 180 -0.08 -0.81 -11.87
CA GLN A 180 -0.73 -1.72 -10.93
C GLN A 180 -0.08 -3.11 -10.97
N GLY A 181 0.22 -3.68 -9.79
CA GLY A 181 0.87 -4.99 -9.67
C GLY A 181 2.35 -5.05 -10.06
N ARG A 182 2.93 -3.95 -10.57
CA ARG A 182 4.32 -3.93 -11.06
C ARG A 182 5.21 -2.92 -10.36
N VAL A 183 4.65 -1.76 -9.98
CA VAL A 183 5.37 -0.68 -9.29
C VAL A 183 4.50 -0.07 -8.19
N LEU A 184 5.00 -0.02 -6.96
CA LEU A 184 4.38 0.74 -5.87
C LEU A 184 4.79 2.20 -5.93
N PHE A 185 3.81 3.09 -5.94
CA PHE A 185 4.03 4.53 -5.92
C PHE A 185 4.00 5.03 -4.47
N ILE A 186 5.10 5.65 -4.05
CA ILE A 186 5.36 6.03 -2.67
C ILE A 186 5.68 7.52 -2.60
N LEU A 187 5.06 8.22 -1.65
CA LEU A 187 5.37 9.61 -1.33
C LEU A 187 6.27 9.67 -0.10
N VAL A 188 7.39 10.37 -0.18
CA VAL A 188 8.29 10.61 0.94
C VAL A 188 8.31 12.11 1.25
N ASP A 189 7.87 12.49 2.45
CA ASP A 189 8.05 13.85 2.95
C ASP A 189 9.52 14.07 3.29
N ALA A 190 10.20 14.83 2.44
CA ALA A 190 11.62 15.11 2.57
C ALA A 190 11.94 16.10 3.70
N THR A 191 10.92 16.75 4.29
CA THR A 191 11.12 17.69 5.41
C THR A 191 11.21 17.00 6.77
N LEU A 192 10.83 15.72 6.85
CA LEU A 192 10.87 14.95 8.08
C LEU A 192 12.26 14.35 8.30
N THR A 193 12.86 14.61 9.46
CA THR A 193 14.15 14.05 9.86
C THR A 193 14.14 12.51 9.85
N SER A 194 13.00 11.88 10.15
CA SER A 194 12.83 10.42 10.09
C SER A 194 13.02 9.84 8.69
N ASN A 195 12.93 10.66 7.64
CA ASN A 195 13.10 10.27 6.25
C ASN A 195 14.48 10.64 5.69
N ALA A 196 15.38 11.23 6.50
CA ALA A 196 16.71 11.64 6.05
C ALA A 196 17.54 10.47 5.48
N GLN A 197 17.34 9.26 6.01
CA GLN A 197 18.02 8.07 5.52
C GLN A 197 17.59 7.68 4.10
N VAL A 198 16.31 7.92 3.75
CA VAL A 198 15.79 7.69 2.39
C VAL A 198 16.48 8.65 1.40
N LEU A 199 16.55 9.94 1.73
CA LEU A 199 17.27 10.92 0.90
C LEU A 199 18.74 10.56 0.74
N SER A 200 19.41 10.20 1.85
CA SER A 200 20.82 9.80 1.86
C SER A 200 21.06 8.58 0.99
N TYR A 201 20.15 7.61 1.02
CA TYR A 201 20.24 6.44 0.15
C TYR A 201 20.17 6.84 -1.32
N PHE A 202 19.29 7.75 -1.71
CA PHE A 202 19.25 8.26 -3.07
C PHE A 202 20.37 9.28 -3.36
N GLY A 203 21.22 9.62 -2.40
CA GLY A 203 22.28 10.62 -2.57
C GLY A 203 21.74 12.03 -2.81
N LEU A 204 20.52 12.32 -2.33
CA LEU A 204 19.83 13.59 -2.53
C LEU A 204 20.02 14.53 -1.34
N GLN A 205 20.09 15.82 -1.63
CA GLN A 205 20.04 16.92 -0.68
C GLN A 205 18.76 17.75 -0.90
N SER A 206 18.46 18.69 0.01
CA SER A 206 17.27 19.54 -0.10
C SER A 206 17.19 20.33 -1.40
N LYS A 207 18.33 20.71 -1.99
CA LYS A 207 18.41 21.43 -3.27
C LYS A 207 18.02 20.58 -4.48
N ASP A 208 18.03 19.27 -4.34
CA ASP A 208 17.74 18.32 -5.42
C ASP A 208 16.24 17.96 -5.47
N LEU A 209 15.43 18.55 -4.58
CA LEU A 209 14.00 18.29 -4.46
C LEU A 209 13.16 19.25 -5.32
N PRO A 210 12.01 18.80 -5.84
CA PRO A 210 11.50 17.43 -5.78
C PRO A 210 12.26 16.47 -6.70
N ALA A 211 12.34 15.20 -6.32
CA ALA A 211 13.00 14.15 -7.07
C ALA A 211 12.14 12.89 -7.18
N VAL A 212 12.39 12.11 -8.24
CA VAL A 212 11.79 10.78 -8.43
C VAL A 212 12.91 9.75 -8.50
N GLY A 213 12.79 8.69 -7.71
CA GLY A 213 13.71 7.57 -7.72
C GLY A 213 12.96 6.24 -7.73
N LEU A 214 13.56 5.20 -8.32
CA LEU A 214 13.06 3.83 -8.25
C LEU A 214 14.00 3.00 -7.39
N TYR A 215 13.46 2.20 -6.48
CA TYR A 215 14.19 1.21 -5.69
C TYR A 215 13.62 -0.19 -5.96
N ASN A 216 14.47 -1.14 -6.31
CA ASN A 216 14.10 -2.56 -6.38
C ASN A 216 14.55 -3.24 -5.08
N THR A 217 13.60 -3.77 -4.32
CA THR A 217 13.84 -4.32 -2.97
C THR A 217 14.61 -5.63 -2.95
N ILE A 218 14.56 -6.41 -4.04
CA ILE A 218 15.21 -7.72 -4.13
C ILE A 218 16.65 -7.58 -4.61
N LYS A 219 16.88 -6.81 -5.68
CA LYS A 219 18.21 -6.55 -6.25
C LYS A 219 19.00 -5.49 -5.47
N ASP A 220 18.37 -4.86 -4.48
CA ASP A 220 18.91 -3.75 -3.68
C ASP A 220 19.54 -2.64 -4.56
N LYS A 221 18.86 -2.32 -5.67
CA LYS A 221 19.34 -1.38 -6.68
C LYS A 221 18.42 -0.17 -6.77
N LYS A 222 19.01 0.99 -7.03
CA LYS A 222 18.28 2.27 -7.16
C LYS A 222 18.59 2.95 -8.48
N TRP A 223 17.60 3.68 -8.97
CA TRP A 223 17.70 4.55 -10.14
C TRP A 223 17.15 5.92 -9.76
N LEU A 224 17.72 6.97 -10.36
CA LEU A 224 17.22 8.33 -10.23
C LEU A 224 16.74 8.81 -11.58
N MET A 225 15.55 9.40 -11.60
CA MET A 225 15.07 10.11 -12.77
C MET A 225 15.93 11.36 -12.97
N PRO A 226 16.41 11.65 -14.20
CA PRO A 226 17.17 12.87 -14.46
C PRO A 226 16.40 14.13 -14.03
N ALA A 227 17.11 15.14 -13.55
CA ALA A 227 16.51 16.38 -13.08
C ALA A 227 15.61 17.07 -14.13
N GLY A 228 14.70 17.92 -13.66
CA GLY A 228 13.79 18.73 -14.48
C GLY A 228 12.33 18.53 -14.08
N GLU A 229 11.40 18.94 -14.96
CA GLU A 229 9.96 18.83 -14.70
C GLU A 229 9.50 17.38 -14.46
N ILE A 230 8.70 17.16 -13.42
CA ILE A 230 8.06 15.88 -13.14
C ILE A 230 6.63 15.92 -13.70
N ASN A 231 6.44 15.25 -14.84
CA ASN A 231 5.16 15.04 -15.51
C ASN A 231 4.94 13.55 -15.80
N ARG A 232 3.74 13.20 -16.29
CA ARG A 232 3.32 11.81 -16.50
C ARG A 232 4.24 11.10 -17.49
N GLU A 233 4.54 11.75 -18.60
CA GLU A 233 5.33 11.21 -19.71
C GLU A 233 6.73 10.83 -19.23
N ARG A 234 7.42 11.73 -18.53
CA ARG A 234 8.77 11.46 -18.01
C ARG A 234 8.79 10.39 -16.93
N VAL A 235 7.77 10.36 -16.07
CA VAL A 235 7.64 9.30 -15.06
C VAL A 235 7.43 7.94 -15.74
N GLN A 236 6.59 7.88 -16.77
CA GLN A 236 6.34 6.65 -17.53
C GLN A 236 7.59 6.18 -18.28
N GLU A 237 8.26 7.08 -18.99
CA GLU A 237 9.54 6.80 -19.68
C GLU A 237 10.58 6.25 -18.70
N PHE A 238 10.72 6.89 -17.55
CA PHE A 238 11.65 6.45 -16.51
C PHE A 238 11.30 5.06 -15.97
N CYS A 239 10.03 4.81 -15.62
CA CYS A 239 9.59 3.50 -15.13
C CYS A 239 9.81 2.41 -16.18
N ASN A 240 9.38 2.64 -17.41
CA ASN A 240 9.47 1.65 -18.48
C ASN A 240 10.92 1.30 -18.81
N LYS A 241 11.82 2.30 -18.83
CA LYS A 241 13.24 2.08 -19.03
C LYS A 241 13.84 1.19 -17.94
N VAL A 242 13.54 1.48 -16.67
CA VAL A 242 14.09 0.74 -15.53
C VAL A 242 13.52 -0.68 -15.46
N LEU A 243 12.23 -0.85 -15.74
CA LEU A 243 11.60 -2.17 -15.80
C LEU A 243 12.21 -3.04 -16.91
N ALA A 244 12.42 -2.49 -18.12
CA ALA A 244 13.10 -3.21 -19.19
C ALA A 244 14.53 -3.63 -18.81
N GLU A 245 15.30 -2.74 -18.17
CA GLU A 245 16.64 -3.09 -17.67
C GLU A 245 16.60 -4.22 -16.62
N LEU A 246 15.57 -4.24 -15.78
CA LEU A 246 15.38 -5.26 -14.75
C LEU A 246 15.05 -6.62 -15.36
N ASP A 247 14.18 -6.64 -16.38
CA ASP A 247 13.73 -7.84 -17.09
C ASP A 247 14.89 -8.48 -17.86
N GLU A 248 15.67 -7.68 -18.61
CA GLU A 248 16.86 -8.15 -19.32
C GLU A 248 17.93 -8.75 -18.39
N ALA A 249 18.05 -8.20 -17.17
CA ALA A 249 18.97 -8.72 -16.18
C ALA A 249 18.50 -10.07 -15.59
N SER A 250 17.19 -10.26 -15.36
CA SER A 250 16.66 -11.56 -14.90
C SER A 250 16.82 -12.66 -15.94
N GLU A 251 16.62 -12.36 -17.23
CA GLU A 251 16.81 -13.36 -18.29
C GLU A 251 18.26 -13.87 -18.34
N LYS A 252 19.24 -12.96 -18.17
CA LYS A 252 20.67 -13.32 -18.15
C LYS A 252 21.01 -14.25 -16.99
N ASP A 253 20.56 -13.92 -15.77
CA ASP A 253 20.77 -14.75 -14.57
C ASP A 253 20.17 -16.17 -14.75
N GLU A 254 19.01 -16.29 -15.41
CA GLU A 254 18.40 -17.59 -15.72
C GLU A 254 19.17 -18.38 -16.79
N THR A 255 19.71 -17.72 -17.82
CA THR A 255 20.53 -18.41 -18.82
C THR A 255 21.87 -18.88 -18.26
N GLU A 256 22.56 -18.07 -17.44
CA GLU A 256 23.84 -18.47 -16.84
C GLU A 256 23.65 -19.67 -15.90
N SER A 257 22.63 -19.65 -15.04
CA SER A 257 22.33 -20.78 -14.14
C SER A 257 21.95 -22.08 -14.85
N LYS A 258 21.38 -22.03 -16.06
CA LYS A 258 21.08 -23.22 -16.88
C LYS A 258 22.30 -23.77 -17.62
N THR A 259 23.35 -22.97 -17.81
CA THR A 259 24.55 -23.37 -18.57
C THR A 259 25.64 -23.98 -17.66
N GLU A 260 25.52 -23.81 -16.34
CA GLU A 260 26.43 -24.37 -15.33
C GLU A 260 25.99 -25.76 -14.79
N LEU A 261 24.93 -26.36 -15.36
CA LEU A 261 24.45 -27.72 -15.06
C LEU A 261 24.79 -28.70 -16.20
#